data_AF-A0A359EZ11-F1
#
_entry.id   AF-A0A359EZ11-F1
#
_cell.length_a   1.000
_cell.length_b   1.000
_cell.length_c   1.000
_cell.angle_alpha   90.00
_cell.angle_beta   90.00
_cell.angle_gamma   90.00
#
_symmetry.space_group_name_H-M   'P 1'
#
loop_
_entity.id
_entity.type
_entity.pdbx_description
1 polymer ?
#
loop_
_entity_poly.entity_id
_entity_poly.type
_entity_poly.pdbx_seq_one_letter_code
_entity_poly.pdbx_strand_id
1 'polypeptide(L)'
;LGEAANGIPILADLASAVKRQEIRPDYLIFGMAPASGMLTPGERTMLLDAMRQGFHLVNGLHEFLNDDPEFAAAGAAYGVRLLDVRRPRDKKDLRMFSGRIDEVTCPVIAILGTDGAVGKRTTATILTKALNDSGIKAVLVSTGQTGLIQG
;
A
#
# COMPACT_ATOMS: atom_id res chain seq x y z
N LEU A 1 -19.32 -10.62 -2.00
CA LEU A 1 -18.99 -11.13 -3.35
C LEU A 1 -18.41 -12.52 -3.13
N GLY A 2 -19.22 -13.57 -3.30
CA GLY A 2 -18.83 -14.96 -3.08
C GLY A 2 -17.87 -15.47 -4.16
N GLU A 3 -16.77 -14.76 -4.37
CA GLU A 3 -15.73 -15.13 -5.32
C GLU A 3 -14.95 -16.35 -4.79
N ALA A 4 -14.41 -17.12 -5.72
CA ALA A 4 -13.53 -18.24 -5.39
C ALA A 4 -12.34 -17.74 -4.58
N ALA A 5 -11.90 -18.51 -3.58
CA ALA A 5 -10.72 -18.17 -2.80
C ALA A 5 -9.51 -18.02 -3.72
N ASN A 6 -8.73 -16.94 -3.55
CA ASN A 6 -7.55 -16.63 -4.38
C ASN A 6 -6.38 -17.62 -4.21
N GLY A 7 -6.59 -18.76 -3.56
CA GLY A 7 -5.57 -19.78 -3.32
C GLY A 7 -4.44 -19.34 -2.37
N ILE A 8 -4.55 -18.18 -1.72
CA ILE A 8 -3.53 -17.64 -0.82
C ILE A 8 -3.64 -18.35 0.54
N PRO A 9 -2.61 -19.09 0.99
CA PRO A 9 -2.64 -19.80 2.26
C PRO A 9 -2.59 -18.83 3.45
N ILE A 10 -3.33 -19.14 4.51
CA ILE A 10 -3.21 -18.48 5.82
C ILE A 10 -2.23 -19.29 6.66
N LEU A 11 -1.20 -18.64 7.17
CA LEU A 11 -0.11 -19.27 7.92
C LEU A 11 0.07 -18.56 9.26
N ALA A 12 0.62 -19.29 10.24
CA ALA A 12 0.74 -18.79 11.60
C ALA A 12 1.79 -17.67 11.75
N ASP A 13 2.87 -17.72 10.97
CA ASP A 13 4.01 -16.81 11.08
C ASP A 13 4.79 -16.67 9.76
N LEU A 14 5.72 -15.70 9.74
CA LEU A 14 6.60 -15.43 8.60
C LEU A 14 7.49 -16.63 8.28
N ALA A 15 8.01 -17.34 9.28
CA ALA A 15 8.89 -18.49 9.06
C ALA A 15 8.17 -19.61 8.29
N SER A 16 6.91 -19.87 8.62
CA SER A 16 6.04 -20.82 7.93
C SER A 16 5.74 -20.36 6.50
N ALA A 17 5.57 -19.05 6.28
CA ALA A 17 5.39 -18.48 4.94
C ALA A 17 6.61 -18.67 4.05
N VAL A 18 7.82 -18.42 4.57
CA VAL A 18 9.07 -18.63 3.83
C VAL A 18 9.28 -20.11 3.51
N LYS A 19 9.04 -21.01 4.47
CA LYS A 19 9.24 -22.46 4.26
C LYS A 19 8.30 -23.08 3.24
N ARG A 20 7.08 -22.54 3.10
CA ARG A 20 6.04 -23.10 2.22
C ARG A 20 6.26 -22.76 0.76
N GLN A 21 6.84 -21.61 0.48
CA GLN A 21 6.97 -21.09 -0.88
C GLN A 21 8.20 -21.70 -1.56
N GLU A 22 8.04 -22.25 -2.77
CA GLU A 22 9.18 -22.68 -3.59
C GLU A 22 10.05 -21.48 -4.00
N ILE A 23 9.40 -20.33 -4.25
CA ILE A 23 10.04 -19.06 -4.57
C ILE A 23 9.75 -18.09 -3.43
N ARG A 24 10.82 -17.66 -2.76
CA ARG A 24 10.70 -16.65 -1.70
C ARG A 24 10.19 -15.33 -2.29
N PRO A 25 9.17 -14.68 -1.68
CA PRO A 25 8.75 -13.35 -2.09
C PRO A 25 9.82 -12.28 -1.84
N ASP A 26 9.89 -11.27 -2.69
CA ASP A 26 10.82 -10.14 -2.50
C ASP A 26 10.33 -9.13 -1.46
N TYR A 27 9.01 -8.95 -1.36
CA TYR A 27 8.37 -7.92 -0.55
C TYR A 27 7.50 -8.52 0.56
N LEU A 28 7.55 -7.90 1.74
CA LEU A 28 6.59 -8.06 2.82
C LEU A 28 5.76 -6.79 2.92
N ILE A 29 4.43 -6.92 2.76
CA ILE A 29 3.49 -5.81 2.90
C ILE A 29 2.89 -5.85 4.30
N PHE A 30 3.06 -4.78 5.08
CA PHE A 30 2.39 -4.63 6.36
C PHE A 30 0.93 -4.20 6.14
N GLY A 31 0.05 -5.19 6.03
CA GLY A 31 -1.38 -4.98 5.71
C GLY A 31 -2.27 -4.62 6.91
N MET A 32 -1.70 -4.49 8.11
CA MET A 32 -2.45 -4.16 9.33
C MET A 32 -2.52 -2.65 9.54
N ALA A 33 -3.67 -2.18 10.03
CA ALA A 33 -3.89 -0.78 10.40
C ALA A 33 -4.38 -0.72 11.86
N PRO A 34 -3.47 -0.74 12.85
CA PRO A 34 -3.84 -0.61 14.25
C PRO A 34 -4.48 0.77 14.50
N ALA A 35 -5.43 0.83 15.43
CA ALA A 35 -6.11 2.08 15.77
C ALA A 35 -5.15 3.15 16.31
N SER A 36 -4.05 2.74 16.94
CA SER A 36 -2.96 3.62 17.41
C SER A 36 -2.07 4.14 16.27
N GLY A 37 -2.09 3.48 15.10
CA GLY A 37 -1.22 3.81 13.97
C GLY A 37 0.27 3.44 14.13
N MET A 38 0.64 2.79 15.25
CA MET A 38 2.02 2.42 15.60
C MET A 38 2.21 0.91 15.64
N LEU A 39 3.44 0.45 15.41
CA LEU A 39 3.83 -0.95 15.57
C LEU A 39 3.88 -1.36 17.05
N THR A 40 3.41 -2.57 17.35
CA THR A 40 3.71 -3.24 18.61
C THR A 40 5.18 -3.70 18.63
N PRO A 41 5.78 -3.95 19.82
CA PRO A 41 7.14 -4.48 19.90
C PRO A 41 7.33 -5.79 19.12
N GLY A 42 6.32 -6.67 19.13
CA GLY A 42 6.37 -7.94 18.39
C GLY A 42 6.35 -7.75 16.87
N GLU A 43 5.52 -6.84 16.37
CA GLU A 43 5.48 -6.52 14.94
C GLU A 43 6.78 -5.85 14.48
N ARG A 44 7.35 -4.95 15.31
CA ARG A 44 8.63 -4.32 15.03
C ARG A 44 9.74 -5.37 14.86
N THR A 45 9.87 -6.28 15.83
CA THR A 45 10.86 -7.38 15.76
C THR A 45 10.65 -8.23 14.51
N MET A 46 9.39 -8.59 14.20
CA MET A 46 9.07 -9.38 13.00
C MET A 46 9.50 -8.68 11.70
N LEU A 47 9.26 -7.37 11.58
CA LEU A 47 9.64 -6.60 10.39
C LEU A 47 11.16 -6.47 10.24
N LEU A 48 11.89 -6.26 11.33
CA LEU A 48 13.36 -6.22 11.31
C LEU A 48 13.96 -7.59 10.97
N ASP A 49 13.38 -8.67 11.50
CA ASP A 49 13.77 -10.04 11.15
C ASP A 49 13.49 -10.36 9.68
N ALA A 50 12.39 -9.84 9.12
CA ALA A 50 12.11 -9.94 7.69
C ALA A 50 13.18 -9.21 6.86
N MET A 51 13.55 -7.99 7.25
CA MET A 51 14.61 -7.25 6.57
C MET A 51 15.96 -7.96 6.62
N ARG A 52 16.31 -8.55 7.77
CA ARG A 52 17.51 -9.38 7.93
C ARG A 52 17.52 -10.60 7.01
N GLN A 53 16.35 -11.18 6.76
CA GLN A 53 16.17 -12.26 5.80
C GLN A 53 16.21 -11.76 4.34
N GLY A 54 16.30 -10.45 4.12
CA GLY A 54 16.42 -9.81 2.80
C GLY A 54 15.08 -9.39 2.20
N PHE A 55 14.01 -9.22 3.00
CA PHE A 55 12.71 -8.75 2.49
C PHE A 55 12.73 -7.22 2.35
N HIS A 56 12.27 -6.73 1.20
CA HIS A 56 11.84 -5.34 1.09
C HIS A 56 10.52 -5.17 1.87
N LEU A 57 10.31 -4.02 2.48
CA LEU A 57 9.09 -3.74 3.23
C LEU A 57 8.21 -2.72 2.50
N VAL A 58 6.90 -2.95 2.52
CA VAL A 58 5.88 -1.96 2.16
C VAL A 58 5.09 -1.60 3.40
N ASN A 59 5.25 -0.36 3.86
CA ASN A 59 4.65 0.15 5.08
C ASN A 59 3.44 1.04 4.75
N GLY A 60 2.26 0.64 5.24
CA GLY A 60 0.99 1.38 5.17
C GLY A 60 0.69 2.28 6.37
N LEU A 61 1.53 2.27 7.39
CA LEU A 61 1.27 2.99 8.64
C LEU A 61 1.40 4.50 8.49
N HIS A 62 0.82 5.22 9.45
CA HIS A 62 1.03 6.66 9.60
C HIS A 62 2.45 6.98 10.08
N GLU A 63 3.05 6.06 10.84
CA GLU A 63 4.46 6.08 11.20
C GLU A 63 5.33 5.77 9.97
N PHE A 64 6.39 6.56 9.76
CA PHE A 64 7.32 6.34 8.65
C PHE A 64 8.55 5.58 9.13
N LEU A 65 8.70 4.34 8.67
CA LEU A 65 9.79 3.47 9.12
C LEU A 65 11.15 3.93 8.59
N ASN A 66 11.20 4.67 7.48
CA ASN A 66 12.47 5.26 7.02
C ASN A 66 13.01 6.37 7.96
N ASP A 67 12.19 6.97 8.83
CA ASP A 67 12.66 7.96 9.80
C ASP A 67 13.14 7.32 11.11
N ASP A 68 12.89 6.01 11.29
CA ASP A 68 13.33 5.26 12.45
C ASP A 68 14.78 4.79 12.28
N PRO A 69 15.70 5.12 13.21
CA PRO A 69 17.12 4.79 13.07
C PRO A 69 17.42 3.29 12.93
N GLU A 70 16.66 2.42 13.59
CA GLU A 70 16.88 0.98 13.55
C GLU A 70 16.48 0.40 12.19
N PHE A 71 15.31 0.82 11.68
CA PHE A 71 14.83 0.42 10.36
C PHE A 71 15.72 1.00 9.24
N ALA A 72 16.13 2.25 9.35
CA ALA A 72 17.06 2.86 8.39
C ALA A 72 18.41 2.12 8.36
N ALA A 73 18.97 1.80 9.53
CA ALA A 73 20.21 1.05 9.65
C ALA A 73 20.07 -0.37 9.08
N ALA A 74 18.98 -1.07 9.38
CA ALA A 74 18.70 -2.40 8.83
C ALA A 74 18.56 -2.36 7.30
N GLY A 75 17.91 -1.34 6.74
CA GLY A 75 17.77 -1.15 5.29
C GLY A 75 19.13 -1.06 4.61
N ALA A 76 20.02 -0.23 5.16
CA ALA A 76 21.38 -0.08 4.66
C ALA A 76 22.22 -1.35 4.84
N ALA A 77 22.12 -2.00 6.00
CA ALA A 77 22.93 -3.18 6.34
C ALA A 77 22.59 -4.41 5.48
N TYR A 78 21.31 -4.62 5.18
CA TYR A 78 20.84 -5.80 4.46
C TYR A 78 20.54 -5.54 2.97
N GLY A 79 20.74 -4.31 2.49
CA GLY A 79 20.49 -3.93 1.09
C GLY A 79 19.01 -3.99 0.69
N VAL A 80 18.10 -3.87 1.66
CA VAL A 80 16.65 -3.91 1.44
C VAL A 80 16.06 -2.50 1.36
N ARG A 81 14.82 -2.40 0.91
CA ARG A 81 14.12 -1.13 0.67
C ARG A 81 12.91 -1.06 1.58
N LEU A 82 12.68 0.08 2.20
CA LEU A 82 11.43 0.36 2.91
C LEU A 82 10.62 1.37 2.11
N LEU A 83 9.39 0.99 1.75
CA LEU A 83 8.46 1.82 1.00
C LEU A 83 7.36 2.32 1.93
N ASP A 84 7.51 3.54 2.45
CA ASP A 84 6.46 4.23 3.20
C ASP A 84 5.41 4.81 2.23
N VAL A 85 4.34 4.07 1.95
CA VAL A 85 3.38 4.44 0.88
C VAL A 85 2.58 5.71 1.18
N ARG A 86 2.56 6.12 2.46
CA ARG A 86 1.88 7.32 2.93
C ARG A 86 2.80 8.54 2.98
N ARG A 87 4.10 8.36 2.74
CA ARG A 87 5.06 9.46 2.79
C ARG A 87 4.79 10.40 1.60
N PRO A 88 4.46 11.68 1.85
CA PRO A 88 4.33 12.64 0.77
C PRO A 88 5.70 12.89 0.11
N ARG A 89 5.69 13.48 -1.09
CA ARG A 89 6.92 14.01 -1.68
C ARG A 89 7.52 15.10 -0.79
N ASP A 90 8.82 15.34 -0.95
CA ASP A 90 9.53 16.41 -0.23
C ASP A 90 8.79 17.75 -0.37
N LYS A 91 8.76 18.53 0.70
CA LYS A 91 8.04 19.81 0.74
C LYS A 91 8.44 20.77 -0.39
N LYS A 92 9.70 20.73 -0.82
CA LYS A 92 10.22 21.53 -1.95
C LYS A 92 9.58 21.18 -3.30
N ASP A 93 9.09 19.94 -3.44
CA ASP A 93 8.47 19.41 -4.66
C ASP A 93 6.94 19.53 -4.62
N LEU A 94 6.38 19.85 -3.45
CA LEU A 94 4.95 20.13 -3.29
C LEU A 94 4.64 21.54 -3.79
N ARG A 95 3.47 21.68 -4.42
CA ARG A 95 2.97 22.95 -4.95
C ARG A 95 1.60 23.23 -4.36
N MET A 96 1.33 24.51 -4.11
CA MET A 96 -0.02 24.95 -3.74
C MET A 96 -0.98 24.68 -4.90
N PHE A 97 -2.24 24.44 -4.56
CA PHE A 97 -3.30 24.31 -5.57
C PHE A 97 -3.40 25.60 -6.39
N SER A 98 -3.43 25.45 -7.72
CA SER A 98 -3.32 26.57 -8.68
C SER A 98 -4.51 26.68 -9.62
N GLY A 99 -5.51 25.80 -9.53
CA GLY A 99 -6.64 25.79 -10.47
C GLY A 99 -6.36 25.10 -11.82
N ARG A 100 -5.14 24.57 -12.05
CA ARG A 100 -4.77 23.84 -13.28
C ARG A 100 -5.65 22.63 -13.62
N ILE A 101 -6.52 22.20 -12.71
CA ILE A 101 -7.55 21.20 -13.01
C ILE A 101 -8.49 21.67 -14.13
N ASP A 102 -8.68 22.98 -14.31
CA ASP A 102 -9.50 23.57 -15.37
C ASP A 102 -8.88 23.36 -16.77
N GLU A 103 -7.57 23.05 -16.85
CA GLU A 103 -6.87 22.69 -18.09
C GLU A 103 -7.09 21.22 -18.49
N VAL A 104 -7.61 20.38 -17.58
CA VAL A 104 -7.78 18.94 -17.81
C VAL A 104 -9.00 18.72 -18.70
N THR A 105 -8.77 18.11 -19.86
CA THR A 105 -9.80 17.91 -20.90
C THR A 105 -10.61 16.63 -20.73
N CYS A 106 -10.16 15.67 -19.92
CA CYS A 106 -10.90 14.44 -19.67
C CYS A 106 -11.91 14.60 -18.53
N PRO A 107 -13.08 13.93 -18.59
CA PRO A 107 -14.02 13.90 -17.48
C PRO A 107 -13.38 13.36 -16.20
N VAL A 108 -13.67 14.03 -15.07
CA VAL A 108 -13.23 13.60 -13.73
C VAL A 108 -14.45 13.14 -12.95
N ILE A 109 -14.47 11.87 -12.56
CA ILE A 109 -15.58 11.28 -11.79
C ILE A 109 -15.12 11.13 -10.33
N ALA A 110 -15.69 11.94 -9.44
CA ALA A 110 -15.46 11.82 -8.01
C ALA A 110 -16.44 10.81 -7.37
N ILE A 111 -15.92 9.75 -6.76
CA ILE A 111 -16.72 8.78 -6.02
C ILE A 111 -16.80 9.17 -4.55
N LEU A 112 -17.92 9.80 -4.18
CA LEU A 112 -18.20 10.27 -2.83
C LEU A 112 -19.05 9.24 -2.06
N GLY A 113 -19.13 9.41 -0.74
CA GLY A 113 -19.92 8.54 0.13
C GLY A 113 -20.21 9.24 1.46
N THR A 114 -21.26 8.79 2.14
CA THR A 114 -21.78 9.40 3.38
C THR A 114 -20.91 9.13 4.60
N ASP A 115 -20.04 8.12 4.54
CA ASP A 115 -19.13 7.74 5.65
C ASP A 115 -17.85 7.07 5.11
N GLY A 116 -16.90 6.75 5.99
CA GLY A 116 -15.77 5.85 5.76
C GLY A 116 -16.20 4.41 5.45
N ALA A 117 -15.36 3.65 4.77
CA ALA A 117 -15.58 2.22 4.47
C ALA A 117 -16.89 1.81 3.73
N VAL A 118 -17.71 2.76 3.24
CA VAL A 118 -18.97 2.49 2.50
C VAL A 118 -18.81 2.02 1.04
N GLY A 119 -17.67 1.45 0.67
CA GLY A 119 -17.47 0.89 -0.68
C GLY A 119 -17.05 1.87 -1.77
N LYS A 120 -16.70 3.13 -1.45
CA LYS A 120 -16.24 4.15 -2.43
C LYS A 120 -15.17 3.62 -3.39
N ARG A 121 -14.12 2.98 -2.84
CA ARG A 121 -13.05 2.40 -3.64
C ARG A 121 -13.56 1.25 -4.52
N THR A 122 -14.36 0.34 -3.96
CA THR A 122 -14.94 -0.78 -4.70
C THR A 122 -15.73 -0.29 -5.91
N THR A 123 -16.57 0.74 -5.72
CA THR A 123 -17.30 1.39 -6.81
C THR A 123 -16.35 1.98 -7.86
N ALA A 124 -15.29 2.69 -7.43
CA ALA A 124 -14.32 3.27 -8.35
C ALA A 124 -13.58 2.20 -9.19
N THR A 125 -13.17 1.08 -8.58
CA THR A 125 -12.53 -0.05 -9.26
C THR A 125 -13.46 -0.70 -10.28
N ILE A 126 -14.71 -1.00 -9.89
CA ILE A 126 -15.70 -1.63 -10.78
C ILE A 126 -16.03 -0.70 -11.96
N LEU A 127 -16.26 0.60 -11.70
CA LEU A 127 -16.55 1.56 -12.75
C LEU A 127 -15.39 1.70 -13.73
N THR A 128 -14.15 1.81 -13.22
CA THR A 128 -12.95 1.91 -14.06
C THR A 128 -12.80 0.67 -14.95
N LYS A 129 -13.02 -0.53 -14.40
CA LYS A 129 -13.01 -1.76 -15.18
C LYS A 129 -14.09 -1.76 -16.25
N ALA A 130 -15.33 -1.42 -15.90
CA ALA A 130 -16.46 -1.44 -16.84
C ALA A 130 -16.28 -0.45 -18.01
N LEU A 131 -15.73 0.74 -17.74
CA LEU A 131 -15.40 1.73 -18.77
C LEU A 131 -14.32 1.20 -19.73
N ASN A 132 -13.24 0.63 -19.19
CA ASN A 132 -12.18 0.04 -20.01
C ASN A 132 -12.66 -1.16 -20.83
N ASP A 133 -13.49 -2.04 -20.24
CA ASP A 133 -14.11 -3.17 -20.94
C ASP A 133 -15.04 -2.69 -22.08
N SER A 134 -15.56 -1.47 -21.99
CA SER A 134 -16.38 -0.81 -23.03
C SER A 134 -15.56 0.00 -24.04
N GLY A 135 -14.23 -0.08 -24.01
CA GLY A 135 -13.33 0.66 -24.91
C GLY A 135 -13.09 2.12 -24.53
N ILE A 136 -13.58 2.58 -23.38
CA ILE A 136 -13.34 3.94 -22.87
C ILE A 136 -12.10 3.90 -21.97
N LYS A 137 -11.04 4.59 -22.39
CA LYS A 137 -9.81 4.71 -21.59
C LYS A 137 -10.10 5.41 -20.26
N ALA A 138 -10.12 4.65 -19.18
CA ALA A 138 -10.34 5.14 -17.82
C ALA A 138 -9.16 4.81 -16.91
N VAL A 139 -8.81 5.76 -16.03
CA VAL A 139 -7.72 5.62 -15.07
C VAL A 139 -8.26 5.87 -13.66
N LEU A 140 -7.99 4.96 -12.73
CA LEU A 140 -8.30 5.13 -11.32
C LEU A 140 -7.21 5.96 -10.64
N VAL A 141 -7.59 7.06 -9.99
CA VAL A 141 -6.68 7.87 -9.15
C VAL A 141 -6.93 7.53 -7.68
N SER A 142 -6.04 6.74 -7.10
CA SER A 142 -6.12 6.30 -5.70
C SER A 142 -5.74 7.41 -4.72
N THR A 143 -6.55 7.60 -3.68
CA THR A 143 -6.35 8.63 -2.63
C THR A 143 -6.01 8.06 -1.25
N GLY A 144 -5.89 6.73 -1.14
CA GLY A 144 -5.60 6.05 0.11
C GLY A 144 -4.60 4.91 -0.06
N GLN A 145 -3.96 4.53 1.05
CA GLN A 145 -2.86 3.54 1.08
C GLN A 145 -3.16 2.26 0.30
N THR A 146 -4.35 1.66 0.47
CA THR A 146 -4.64 0.37 -0.15
C THR A 146 -4.75 0.49 -1.66
N GLY A 147 -5.24 1.62 -2.18
CA GLY A 147 -5.24 1.88 -3.61
C GLY A 147 -3.86 2.24 -4.15
N LEU A 148 -2.93 2.73 -3.32
CA LEU A 148 -1.53 2.95 -3.73
C LEU A 148 -0.74 1.63 -3.79
N ILE A 149 -1.06 0.69 -2.88
CA ILE A 149 -0.38 -0.61 -2.82
C ILE A 149 -0.88 -1.57 -3.92
N GLN A 150 -2.17 -1.53 -4.26
CA GLN A 150 -2.77 -2.47 -5.21
C GLN A 150 -2.49 -2.13 -6.68
N GLY A 151 -1.97 -0.93 -6.97
CA GLY A 151 -1.88 -0.38 -8.33
C GLY A 151 -3.23 0.06 -8.87
#